data_AF-A0A527Y343-F1
#
_entry.id   AF-A0A527Y343-F1
#
_cell.length_a   1.000
_cell.length_b   1.000
_cell.length_c   1.000
_cell.angle_alpha   90.00
_cell.angle_beta   90.00
_cell.angle_gamma   90.00
#
_symmetry.space_group_name_H-M   'P 1'
#
loop_
_entity.id
_entity.type
_entity.pdbx_description
1 polymer ?
#
loop_
_entity_poly.entity_id
_entity_poly.type
_entity_poly.pdbx_seq_one_letter_code
_entity_poly.pdbx_strand_id
1 'polypeptide(L)' 'YRFARLDDFEALRAPLAAFCCGRGIKGTLLLAHEGINGTVAGSEADIAALIDHLESIEGLAGLEVKYSS' A
#
# COMPACT_ATOMS: atom_id res chain seq x y z
N TYR A 1 2.12 7.09 2.78
CA TYR A 1 1.81 6.65 4.16
C TYR A 1 0.44 7.17 4.54
N ARG A 2 -0.20 6.57 5.54
CA ARG A 2 -1.47 7.02 6.12
C ARG A 2 -1.57 6.54 7.55
N PHE A 3 -1.86 7.46 8.48
CA PHE A 3 -2.30 7.10 9.81
C PHE A 3 -3.80 6.85 9.80
N ALA A 4 -4.21 5.68 10.26
CA ALA A 4 -5.59 5.24 10.34
C ALA A 4 -5.69 4.05 11.29
N ARG A 5 -6.80 3.93 12.00
CA ARG A 5 -7.05 2.71 12.79
C ARG A 5 -7.37 1.55 11.85
N LEU A 6 -6.50 0.54 11.83
CA LEU A 6 -6.66 -0.68 11.03
C LEU A 6 -6.70 -1.88 11.98
N ASP A 7 -7.87 -2.21 12.50
CA ASP A 7 -8.00 -3.31 13.49
C ASP A 7 -7.58 -4.66 12.89
N ASP A 8 -7.88 -4.93 11.61
CA ASP A 8 -7.57 -6.19 10.89
C ASP A 8 -6.39 -6.07 9.91
N PHE A 9 -5.38 -5.25 10.22
CA PHE A 9 -4.25 -4.99 9.30
C PHE A 9 -3.48 -6.27 8.90
N GLU A 10 -3.45 -7.30 9.75
CA GLU A 10 -2.77 -8.57 9.46
C GLU A 10 -3.40 -9.29 8.26
N ALA A 11 -4.72 -9.21 8.11
CA ALA A 11 -5.45 -9.80 6.99
C ALA A 11 -5.12 -9.13 5.65
N LEU A 12 -4.65 -7.87 5.67
CA LEU A 12 -4.25 -7.13 4.47
C LEU A 12 -2.87 -7.55 3.94
N ARG A 13 -2.02 -8.17 4.78
CA ARG A 13 -0.62 -8.46 4.42
C ARG A 13 -0.50 -9.41 3.23
N ALA A 14 -1.19 -10.54 3.27
CA ALA A 14 -1.15 -11.54 2.21
C ALA A 14 -1.71 -11.02 0.86
N PRO A 15 -2.91 -10.41 0.78
CA PRO A 15 -3.44 -9.90 -0.48
C PRO A 15 -2.59 -8.75 -1.04
N LEU A 16 -2.07 -7.83 -0.21
CA LEU A 16 -1.20 -6.76 -0.69
C LEU A 16 0.14 -7.30 -1.21
N ALA A 17 0.74 -8.29 -0.52
CA ALA A 17 1.94 -8.94 -1.01
C ALA A 17 1.71 -9.64 -2.35
N ALA A 18 0.59 -10.34 -2.51
CA ALA A 18 0.23 -10.99 -3.77
C ALA A 18 0.01 -9.98 -4.91
N PHE A 19 -0.70 -8.87 -4.63
CA PHE A 19 -0.92 -7.78 -5.59
C PHE A 19 0.40 -7.17 -6.06
N CYS A 20 1.27 -6.79 -5.12
CA CYS A 20 2.56 -6.17 -5.44
C CYS A 20 3.47 -7.15 -6.19
N CYS A 21 3.65 -8.37 -5.68
CA CYS A 21 4.53 -9.37 -6.29
C CYS A 21 4.04 -9.80 -7.68
N GLY A 22 2.73 -9.96 -7.87
CA GLY A 22 2.13 -10.31 -9.16
C GLY A 22 2.33 -9.25 -10.25
N ARG A 23 2.52 -7.99 -9.84
CA ARG A 23 2.80 -6.84 -10.72
C ARG A 23 4.29 -6.49 -10.80
N GLY A 24 5.16 -7.27 -10.16
CA GLY A 24 6.59 -6.98 -10.13
C GLY A 24 6.98 -5.75 -9.29
N ILE A 25 6.07 -5.17 -8.51
CA ILE A 25 6.35 -4.08 -7.57
C ILE A 25 7.32 -4.60 -6.49
N LYS A 26 8.38 -3.86 -6.23
CA LYS A 26 9.42 -4.19 -5.25
C LYS A 26 9.44 -3.17 -4.11
N GLY A 27 9.94 -3.59 -2.95
CA GLY A 27 10.06 -2.73 -1.77
C GLY A 27 9.30 -3.31 -0.58
N THR A 28 8.97 -2.43 0.36
CA THR A 28 8.40 -2.82 1.66
C THR A 28 7.22 -1.94 2.00
N LEU A 29 6.10 -2.57 2.33
CA LEU A 29 4.97 -1.94 3.02
C LEU A 29 4.94 -2.45 4.47
N LEU A 30 4.84 -1.51 5.40
CA LEU A 30 4.67 -1.72 6.82
C LEU A 30 3.20 -1.47 7.16
N LEU A 31 2.54 -2.50 7.69
CA LEU A 31 1.17 -2.43 8.18
C LEU A 31 1.21 -2.53 9.70
N ALA A 32 0.47 -1.65 10.36
CA ALA A 32 0.28 -1.65 11.79
C ALA A 32 -1.15 -1.24 12.12
N HIS A 33 -1.55 -1.45 13.36
CA HIS A 33 -2.85 -1.00 13.86
C HIS A 33 -3.06 0.52 13.68
N GLU A 34 -1.97 1.30 13.66
CA GLU A 34 -2.00 2.76 13.45
C GLU A 34 -1.96 3.20 11.97
N GLY A 35 -1.86 2.27 11.02
CA GLY A 35 -1.98 2.56 9.60
C GLY A 35 -0.95 1.85 8.72
N ILE A 36 -0.53 2.54 7.65
CA ILE A 36 0.38 2.03 6.64
C ILE A 36 1.51 3.02 6.32
N ASN A 37 2.72 2.49 6.18
CA ASN A 37 3.86 3.23 5.65
C ASN A 37 4.69 2.31 4.73
N GLY A 38 5.59 2.86 3.92
CA GLY A 38 6.46 2.05 3.10
C GLY A 38 7.05 2.78 1.91
N THR A 39 8.01 2.11 1.29
CA THR A 39 8.68 2.54 0.06
C THR A 39 8.61 1.40 -0.92
N VAL A 40 8.09 1.68 -2.11
CA VAL A 40 7.96 0.71 -3.19
C VAL A 40 8.38 1.35 -4.51
N ALA A 41 8.80 0.50 -5.45
CA ALA A 41 9.19 0.87 -6.79
C ALA A 41 8.58 -0.10 -7.80
N GLY A 42 8.17 0.42 -8.94
CA GLY A 42 7.50 -0.31 -10.02
C GLY A 42 7.32 0.59 -11.23
N SER A 43 6.63 0.10 -12.25
CA SER A 43 6.22 0.95 -13.37
C SER A 43 5.23 2.02 -12.89
N GLU A 44 5.12 3.14 -13.60
CA GLU A 44 4.14 4.19 -13.28
C GLU A 44 2.71 3.64 -13.22
N ALA A 45 2.36 2.75 -14.16
CA ALA A 45 1.06 2.10 -14.21
C ALA A 45 0.81 1.18 -12.99
N ASP A 46 1.82 0.45 -12.53
CA ASP A 46 1.69 -0.43 -11.37
C ASP A 46 1.64 0.34 -10.05
N ILE A 47 2.41 1.44 -9.94
CA ILE A 47 2.35 2.32 -8.78
C ILE A 47 0.99 3.03 -8.71
N ALA A 48 0.45 3.52 -9.83
CA ALA A 48 -0.89 4.08 -9.88
C ALA A 48 -1.95 3.05 -9.44
N ALA A 49 -1.90 1.82 -9.98
CA ALA A 49 -2.82 0.76 -9.60
C ALA A 49 -2.70 0.36 -8.11
N LEU A 50 -1.50 0.40 -7.53
CA LEU A 50 -1.32 0.17 -6.10
C LEU A 50 -1.96 1.28 -5.26
N ILE A 51 -1.80 2.54 -5.65
CA ILE A 51 -2.42 3.67 -4.95
C ILE A 51 -3.94 3.53 -4.98
N ASP A 52 -4.53 3.31 -6.15
CA ASP A 52 -5.98 3.09 -6.29
C ASP A 52 -6.46 1.91 -5.44
N HIS A 53 -5.71 0.82 -5.42
CA HIS A 53 -6.05 -0.34 -4.61
C HIS A 53 -6.02 -0.01 -3.11
N LEU A 54 -4.99 0.68 -2.64
CA LEU A 54 -4.87 1.07 -1.23
C LEU A 54 -5.95 2.10 -0.83
N GLU A 55 -6.31 3.05 -1.70
CA GLU A 55 -7.38 4.01 -1.43
C GLU A 55 -8.77 3.38 -1.39
N SER A 56 -8.95 2.23 -2.05
CA SER A 56 -10.20 1.46 -1.99
C SER A 56 -10.39 0.70 -0.67
N ILE A 57 -9.35 0.54 0.14
CA ILE A 57 -9.40 -0.14 1.43
C ILE A 57 -9.98 0.82 2.48
N GLU A 58 -10.98 0.34 3.22
CA GLU A 58 -11.59 1.09 4.32
C GLU A 58 -10.53 1.54 5.34
N GLY A 59 -10.55 2.82 5.70
CA GLY A 59 -9.57 3.44 6.59
C GLY A 59 -8.31 3.98 5.88
N LEU A 60 -7.99 3.52 4.66
CA LEU A 60 -6.77 3.93 3.95
C LEU A 60 -6.97 5.03 2.89
N ALA A 61 -8.20 5.41 2.56
CA ALA A 61 -8.49 6.51 1.63
C ALA A 61 -7.81 7.83 2.03
N GLY A 62 -7.14 8.51 1.10
CA GLY A 62 -6.40 9.76 1.35
C GLY A 62 -4.96 9.52 1.77
N LEU A 63 -4.25 8.66 1.04
CA LEU A 63 -2.82 8.41 1.25
C LEU A 63 -1.99 9.66 0.96
N GLU A 64 -0.99 9.92 1.80
CA GLU A 64 0.06 10.86 1.42
C GLU A 64 1.14 10.10 0.61
N VAL A 65 1.24 10.41 -0.68
CA VAL A 65 2.19 9.78 -1.59
C VAL A 65 3.28 10.78 -1.99
N LYS A 66 4.53 10.33 -1.95
CA LYS A 66 5.70 11.09 -2.39
C LYS A 66 6.38 10.31 -3.51
N TYR A 67 6.67 10.98 -4.61
CA TYR A 67 7.35 10.39 -5.76
C TYR A 67 8.81 10.83 -5.80
N SER A 68 9.67 9.94 -6.29
CA SER A 68 11.08 10.17 -6.54
C SER A 68 11.44 9.48 -7.85
N SER A 69 12.25 10.15 -8.68
CA SER A 69 12.66 9.69 -10.02
C SER A 69 14.17 9.50 -10.09
#